data_AF-A0AAN0JUA8-F1
#
_entry.id   AF-A0AAN0JUA8-F1
#
_cell.length_a   1.000
_cell.length_b   1.000
_cell.length_c   1.000
_cell.angle_alpha   90.00
_cell.angle_beta   90.00
_cell.angle_gamma   90.00
#
_symmetry.space_group_name_H-M   'P 1'
#
loop_
_entity.id
_entity.type
_entity.pdbx_description
1 polymer ?
#
loop_
_entity_poly.entity_id
_entity_poly.type
_entity_poly.pdbx_seq_one_letter_code
_entity_poly.pdbx_strand_id
1 'polypeptide(L)'
;MQASGRYLAVTPTDSAWLDKGNSEATLFRLVPSHQEKGWGDDLAINDSIKLESINYKGYKVQCINYPLETSYHLVLSVTGSIFSIKPHCYKRSTLNPQYILGGNVIMLSSLKIDGYVSVKGSFVNDKLPDEFKWSHNEVGLRRWRQGFFKVLPFSGNTFFQLEKTTHIWTGNPFVFGEECRIKHLPTQQYISVKDTSDGLKVCLIQQL
;
A
#
# COMPACT_ATOMS: atom_id res chain seq x y z
N MET A 1 -1.37 -4.04 -4.23
CA MET A 1 -0.14 -4.29 -5.02
C MET A 1 0.86 -5.02 -4.12
N GLN A 2 1.51 -6.09 -4.60
CA GLN A 2 2.59 -6.74 -3.84
C GLN A 2 3.88 -5.94 -4.07
N ALA A 3 4.46 -5.38 -3.01
CA ALA A 3 5.54 -4.40 -3.13
C ALA A 3 6.94 -5.02 -3.28
N SER A 4 7.21 -6.13 -2.61
CA SER A 4 8.57 -6.69 -2.50
C SER A 4 8.79 -7.96 -3.33
N GLY A 5 7.73 -8.65 -3.74
CA GLY A 5 7.83 -10.01 -4.30
C GLY A 5 8.45 -11.04 -3.34
N ARG A 6 8.57 -10.70 -2.05
CA ARG A 6 9.15 -11.52 -1.00
C ARG A 6 8.09 -12.14 -0.11
N TYR A 7 8.47 -13.18 0.61
CA TYR A 7 7.62 -13.95 1.51
C TYR A 7 7.95 -13.62 2.97
N LEU A 8 6.94 -13.58 3.82
CA LEU A 8 7.12 -13.43 5.26
C LEU A 8 7.85 -14.67 5.79
N ALA A 9 8.92 -14.48 6.55
CA ALA A 9 9.68 -15.52 7.23
C ALA A 9 9.82 -15.20 8.71
N VAL A 10 9.83 -16.23 9.55
CA VAL A 10 9.87 -16.10 11.02
C VAL A 10 10.61 -17.27 11.65
N THR A 11 11.44 -16.99 12.66
CA THR A 11 12.15 -17.98 13.51
C THR A 11 11.91 -17.69 15.00
N PRO A 12 12.23 -18.62 15.92
CA PRO A 12 12.13 -18.37 17.36
C PRO A 12 13.13 -17.33 17.88
N THR A 13 14.28 -17.20 17.21
CA THR A 13 15.40 -16.38 17.65
C THR A 13 15.36 -14.96 17.12
N ASP A 14 14.64 -14.73 16.02
CA ASP A 14 14.67 -13.48 15.28
C ASP A 14 13.25 -12.93 15.05
N SER A 15 13.16 -11.61 14.96
CA SER A 15 11.95 -10.93 14.48
C SER A 15 11.65 -11.32 13.04
N ALA A 16 10.38 -11.30 12.64
CA ALA A 16 9.97 -11.58 11.27
C ALA A 16 10.71 -10.73 10.21
N TRP A 17 10.98 -11.32 9.05
CA TRP A 17 11.60 -10.64 7.91
C TRP A 17 10.99 -11.05 6.57
N LEU A 18 11.46 -10.45 5.47
CA LEU A 18 11.06 -10.77 4.11
C LEU A 18 12.15 -11.56 3.37
N ASP A 19 11.86 -12.82 3.07
CA ASP A 19 12.72 -13.79 2.40
C ASP A 19 12.34 -14.02 0.91
N LYS A 20 13.22 -14.66 0.14
CA LYS A 20 12.95 -15.04 -1.26
C LYS A 20 11.93 -16.16 -1.43
N GLY A 21 11.56 -16.90 -0.37
CA GLY A 21 10.48 -17.90 -0.41
C GLY A 21 10.92 -19.35 -0.52
N ASN A 22 12.23 -19.63 -0.44
CA ASN A 22 12.78 -20.98 -0.61
C ASN A 22 12.99 -21.72 0.72
N SER A 23 12.55 -21.15 1.83
CA SER A 23 12.75 -21.68 3.18
C SER A 23 11.45 -22.12 3.81
N GLU A 24 11.46 -23.24 4.55
CA GLU A 24 10.32 -23.67 5.36
C GLU A 24 9.91 -22.63 6.42
N ALA A 25 10.81 -21.72 6.80
CA ALA A 25 10.50 -20.58 7.66
C ALA A 25 9.46 -19.61 7.07
N THR A 26 9.14 -19.74 5.77
CA THR A 26 8.12 -18.93 5.08
C THR A 26 6.74 -19.60 5.01
N LEU A 27 6.62 -20.83 5.51
CA LEU A 27 5.40 -21.62 5.43
C LEU A 27 4.63 -21.55 6.74
N PHE A 28 3.33 -21.27 6.63
CA PHE A 28 2.42 -21.17 7.76
C PHE A 28 1.16 -22.01 7.54
N ARG A 29 0.67 -22.61 8.62
CA ARG A 29 -0.63 -23.27 8.66
C ARG A 29 -1.67 -22.34 9.28
N LEU A 30 -2.84 -22.28 8.67
CA LEU A 30 -3.99 -21.56 9.25
C LEU A 30 -4.62 -22.44 10.33
N VAL A 31 -4.77 -21.89 11.54
CA VAL A 31 -5.38 -22.59 12.67
C VAL A 31 -6.61 -21.79 13.14
N PRO A 32 -7.79 -22.41 13.32
CA PRO A 32 -8.95 -21.73 13.88
C PRO A 32 -8.65 -21.14 15.26
N SER A 33 -9.12 -19.92 15.54
CA SER A 33 -8.92 -19.32 16.86
C SER A 33 -9.94 -19.77 17.91
N HIS A 34 -11.02 -20.43 17.49
CA HIS A 34 -12.19 -20.80 18.29
C HIS A 34 -12.76 -22.15 17.80
N GLN A 35 -13.62 -22.76 18.61
CA GLN A 35 -14.06 -24.16 18.44
C GLN A 35 -15.17 -24.36 17.39
N GLU A 36 -15.71 -23.29 16.80
CA GLU A 36 -16.80 -23.41 15.81
C GLU A 36 -16.34 -23.98 14.47
N LYS A 37 -15.05 -23.85 14.15
CA LYS A 37 -14.45 -24.39 12.93
C LYS A 37 -13.31 -25.35 13.26
N GLY A 38 -13.27 -26.46 12.53
CA GLY A 38 -12.28 -27.51 12.64
C GLY A 38 -11.39 -27.64 11.41
N TRP A 39 -10.54 -28.67 11.43
CA TRP A 39 -9.70 -29.01 10.29
C TRP A 39 -10.55 -29.48 9.11
N GLY A 40 -10.30 -28.90 7.94
CA GLY A 40 -11.01 -29.23 6.70
C GLY A 40 -12.22 -28.34 6.41
N ASP A 41 -12.64 -27.51 7.36
CA ASP A 41 -13.71 -26.53 7.12
C ASP A 41 -13.23 -25.37 6.24
N ASP A 42 -14.14 -24.85 5.43
CA ASP A 42 -13.87 -23.70 4.57
C ASP A 42 -13.69 -22.41 5.40
N LEU A 43 -12.67 -21.64 5.03
CA LEU A 43 -12.42 -20.31 5.59
C LEU A 43 -13.40 -19.29 4.98
N ALA A 44 -14.15 -18.61 5.84
CA ALA A 44 -15.08 -17.54 5.48
C ALA A 44 -14.46 -16.16 5.75
N ILE A 45 -15.04 -15.12 5.12
CA ILE A 45 -14.65 -13.73 5.38
C ILE A 45 -14.92 -13.39 6.84
N ASN A 46 -13.97 -12.72 7.49
CA ASN A 46 -13.98 -12.36 8.92
C ASN A 46 -13.74 -13.52 9.89
N ASP A 47 -13.44 -14.73 9.41
CA ASP A 47 -12.95 -15.78 10.29
C ASP A 47 -11.69 -15.31 11.02
N SER A 48 -11.64 -15.67 12.29
CA SER A 48 -10.50 -15.43 13.16
C SER A 48 -9.58 -16.64 13.14
N ILE A 49 -8.31 -16.40 12.81
CA ILE A 49 -7.29 -17.43 12.65
C ILE A 49 -6.04 -17.12 13.47
N LYS A 50 -5.20 -18.14 13.64
CA LYS A 50 -3.80 -18.00 14.04
C LYS A 50 -2.91 -18.58 12.94
N LEU A 51 -1.69 -18.07 12.84
CA LEU A 51 -0.69 -18.52 11.89
C LEU A 51 0.33 -19.40 12.61
N GLU A 52 0.26 -20.71 12.44
CA GLU A 52 1.25 -21.66 12.99
C GLU A 52 2.42 -21.83 12.03
N SER A 53 3.65 -21.85 12.52
CA SER A 53 4.83 -22.15 11.70
C SER A 53 4.86 -23.63 11.32
N ILE A 54 5.14 -23.94 10.05
CA ILE A 54 5.36 -25.32 9.62
C ILE A 54 6.69 -25.86 10.14
N ASN A 55 7.75 -25.04 10.08
CA ASN A 55 9.09 -25.41 10.52
C ASN A 55 9.15 -25.61 12.05
N TYR A 56 8.45 -24.76 12.81
CA TYR A 56 8.43 -24.81 14.28
C TYR A 56 7.03 -25.17 14.79
N LYS A 57 6.71 -26.47 14.78
CA LYS A 57 5.40 -27.00 15.18
C LYS A 57 4.99 -26.53 16.59
N GLY A 58 3.72 -26.17 16.76
CA GLY A 58 3.17 -25.66 18.01
C GLY A 58 3.37 -24.14 18.21
N TYR A 59 4.37 -23.54 17.55
CA TYR A 59 4.63 -22.11 17.60
C TYR A 59 3.80 -21.35 16.55
N LYS A 60 3.31 -20.18 16.96
CA LYS A 60 2.40 -19.34 16.20
C LYS A 60 2.94 -17.92 16.17
N VAL A 61 2.61 -17.19 15.11
CA VAL A 61 2.97 -15.76 14.99
C VAL A 61 2.24 -14.97 16.06
N GLN A 62 2.98 -14.21 16.86
CA GLN A 62 2.49 -13.29 17.86
C GLN A 62 2.98 -11.88 17.56
N CYS A 63 2.06 -10.92 17.60
CA CYS A 63 2.36 -9.50 17.58
C CYS A 63 2.70 -9.07 19.02
N ILE A 64 3.93 -8.61 19.23
CA ILE A 64 4.39 -8.06 20.50
C ILE A 64 4.64 -6.56 20.34
N ASN A 65 4.19 -5.76 21.30
CA ASN A 65 4.51 -4.34 21.33
C ASN A 65 5.99 -4.19 21.75
N TYR A 66 6.75 -3.41 20.99
CA TYR A 66 8.13 -3.06 21.33
C TYR A 66 8.18 -1.56 21.68
N PRO A 67 8.06 -1.19 22.97
CA PRO A 67 7.79 0.18 23.37
C PRO A 67 8.88 1.18 22.96
N LEU A 68 10.12 0.71 22.80
CA LEU A 68 11.27 1.54 22.43
C LEU A 68 11.22 2.02 20.97
N GLU A 69 10.49 1.32 20.09
CA GLU A 69 10.45 1.60 18.66
C GLU A 69 9.08 2.09 18.19
N THR A 70 8.11 2.26 19.09
CA THR A 70 6.70 2.57 18.75
C THR A 70 6.13 1.63 17.67
N SER A 71 6.62 0.39 17.64
CA SER A 71 6.35 -0.58 16.59
C SER A 71 5.94 -1.92 17.21
N TYR A 72 5.24 -2.74 16.42
CA TYR A 72 4.93 -4.10 16.79
C TYR A 72 5.88 -5.04 16.05
N HIS A 73 6.51 -5.94 16.80
CA HIS A 73 7.33 -7.00 16.23
C HIS A 73 6.49 -8.27 16.10
N LEU A 74 6.77 -9.04 15.06
CA LEU A 74 6.20 -10.36 14.85
C LEU A 74 7.22 -11.41 15.26
N VAL A 75 6.85 -12.24 16.24
CA VAL A 75 7.71 -13.30 16.80
C VAL A 75 6.96 -14.63 16.87
N LEU A 76 7.67 -15.73 17.12
CA LEU A 76 7.03 -17.02 17.43
C LEU A 76 6.75 -17.19 18.91
N SER A 77 5.57 -17.72 19.21
CA SER A 77 5.12 -18.03 20.56
C SER A 77 4.10 -19.16 20.56
N VAL A 78 3.94 -19.86 21.68
CA VAL A 78 2.97 -20.96 21.82
C VAL A 78 1.52 -20.45 21.74
N THR A 79 1.26 -19.22 22.21
CA THR A 79 -0.11 -18.65 22.28
C THR A 79 -0.59 -18.13 20.92
N GLY A 80 0.25 -17.34 20.25
CA GLY A 80 -0.05 -16.67 18.98
C GLY A 80 -1.09 -15.54 19.09
N SER A 81 -1.02 -14.59 18.17
CA SER A 81 -2.04 -13.54 18.00
C SER A 81 -3.16 -14.02 17.09
N ILE A 82 -4.34 -13.42 17.26
CA ILE A 82 -5.51 -13.68 16.41
C ILE A 82 -5.49 -12.67 15.26
N PHE A 83 -5.66 -13.17 14.04
CA PHE A 83 -5.74 -12.39 12.83
C PHE A 83 -7.11 -12.57 12.18
N SER A 84 -7.67 -11.49 11.65
CA SER A 84 -8.84 -11.55 10.76
C SER A 84 -8.39 -11.53 9.30
N ILE A 85 -8.91 -12.43 8.47
CA ILE A 85 -8.64 -12.39 7.03
C ILE A 85 -9.78 -11.68 6.29
N LYS A 86 -9.42 -10.73 5.43
CA LYS A 86 -10.33 -10.08 4.49
C LYS A 86 -9.73 -10.12 3.08
N PRO A 87 -10.51 -10.50 2.06
CA PRO A 87 -10.02 -10.48 0.69
C PRO A 87 -9.76 -9.04 0.27
N HIS A 88 -8.52 -8.73 -0.12
CA HIS A 88 -8.17 -7.39 -0.57
C HIS A 88 -8.42 -7.16 -2.05
N CYS A 89 -8.21 -8.16 -2.90
CA CYS A 89 -8.56 -8.12 -4.32
C CYS A 89 -9.27 -9.43 -4.65
N TYR A 90 -10.60 -9.44 -4.63
CA TYR A 90 -11.36 -10.62 -4.99
C TYR A 90 -11.17 -10.91 -6.48
N LYS A 91 -10.64 -12.10 -6.81
CA LYS A 91 -10.46 -12.68 -8.15
C LYS A 91 -10.30 -11.65 -9.28
N ARG A 92 -9.05 -11.35 -9.62
CA ARG A 92 -8.69 -10.64 -10.87
C ARG A 92 -9.29 -11.30 -12.12
N SER A 93 -9.71 -12.57 -12.03
CA SER A 93 -10.34 -13.35 -13.10
C SER A 93 -11.82 -13.06 -13.35
N THR A 94 -12.57 -12.48 -12.41
CA THR A 94 -13.98 -12.08 -12.62
C THR A 94 -14.15 -10.60 -12.92
N LEU A 95 -13.15 -9.79 -12.58
CA LEU A 95 -13.14 -8.36 -12.85
C LEU A 95 -12.53 -8.09 -14.22
N ASN A 96 -13.16 -7.20 -15.00
CA ASN A 96 -12.59 -6.77 -16.27
C ASN A 96 -11.20 -6.18 -16.01
N PRO A 97 -10.13 -6.67 -16.67
CA PRO A 97 -8.77 -6.18 -16.47
C PRO A 97 -8.58 -4.71 -16.85
N GLN A 98 -9.55 -4.10 -17.53
CA GLN A 98 -9.58 -2.68 -17.88
C GLN A 98 -10.13 -1.79 -16.76
N TYR A 99 -10.69 -2.37 -15.68
CA TYR A 99 -11.19 -1.58 -14.56
C TYR A 99 -10.06 -1.10 -13.64
N ILE A 100 -10.18 0.15 -13.21
CA ILE A 100 -9.29 0.76 -12.22
C ILE A 100 -9.78 0.35 -10.83
N LEU A 101 -8.92 -0.32 -10.06
CA LEU A 101 -9.22 -0.77 -8.70
C LEU A 101 -8.56 0.15 -7.66
N GLY A 102 -9.08 0.11 -6.43
CA GLY A 102 -8.37 0.66 -5.27
C GLY A 102 -6.95 0.11 -5.16
N GLY A 103 -5.98 0.98 -4.91
CA GLY A 103 -4.55 0.67 -4.82
C GLY A 103 -3.84 0.50 -6.17
N ASN A 104 -4.50 0.78 -7.30
CA ASN A 104 -3.84 0.82 -8.60
C ASN A 104 -2.92 2.04 -8.70
N VAL A 105 -1.79 1.83 -9.36
CA VAL A 105 -0.87 2.90 -9.72
C VAL A 105 -1.24 3.40 -11.10
N ILE A 106 -1.42 4.71 -11.20
CA ILE A 106 -1.92 5.41 -12.35
C ILE A 106 -1.00 6.58 -12.72
N MET A 107 -1.19 7.06 -13.94
CA MET A 107 -0.64 8.33 -14.42
C MET A 107 -1.81 9.17 -14.91
N LEU A 108 -1.79 10.47 -14.59
CA LEU A 108 -2.83 11.41 -15.01
C LEU A 108 -2.31 12.20 -16.22
N SER A 109 -2.90 11.99 -17.39
CA SER A 109 -2.56 12.72 -18.61
C SER A 109 -3.62 13.79 -18.94
N SER A 110 -3.16 14.90 -19.52
CA SER A 110 -4.06 15.88 -20.12
C SER A 110 -4.06 15.72 -21.64
N LEU A 111 -5.24 15.51 -22.23
CA LEU A 111 -5.38 15.46 -23.69
C LEU A 111 -5.28 16.86 -24.32
N LYS A 112 -5.68 17.89 -23.55
CA LYS A 112 -5.62 19.30 -23.99
C LYS A 112 -4.21 19.83 -24.00
N ILE A 113 -3.42 19.45 -22.99
CA ILE A 113 -2.02 19.85 -22.85
C ILE A 113 -1.22 18.57 -22.87
N ASP A 114 -0.60 18.26 -24.01
CA ASP A 114 0.21 17.04 -24.21
C ASP A 114 1.27 16.88 -23.11
N GLY A 115 0.91 16.14 -22.06
CA GLY A 115 1.65 16.13 -20.81
C GLY A 115 0.95 15.36 -19.69
N TYR A 116 1.72 15.09 -18.66
CA TYR A 116 1.28 14.37 -17.46
C TYR A 116 1.35 15.25 -16.24
N VAL A 117 0.45 15.00 -15.29
CA VAL A 117 0.58 15.53 -13.93
C VAL A 117 1.87 14.96 -13.34
N SER A 118 2.67 15.85 -12.76
CA SER A 118 3.95 15.54 -12.16
C SER A 118 4.14 16.37 -10.92
N VAL A 119 4.83 15.80 -9.95
CA VAL A 119 5.23 16.54 -8.75
C VAL A 119 6.66 17.04 -8.92
N LYS A 120 6.89 18.30 -8.60
CA LYS A 120 8.23 18.81 -8.30
C LYS A 120 8.45 18.66 -6.81
N GLY A 121 9.31 17.73 -6.42
CA GLY A 121 9.64 17.48 -5.01
C GLY A 121 10.70 16.42 -4.82
N SER A 122 11.44 16.52 -3.71
CA SER A 122 12.46 15.56 -3.28
C SER A 122 11.97 14.81 -2.04
N PHE A 123 12.37 13.54 -1.90
CA PHE A 123 12.14 12.74 -0.69
C PHE A 123 12.74 13.38 0.58
N VAL A 124 13.75 14.22 0.42
CA VAL A 124 14.55 14.77 1.51
C VAL A 124 14.04 16.16 1.91
N ASN A 125 12.76 16.28 2.27
CA ASN A 125 12.21 17.56 2.74
C ASN A 125 12.78 17.96 4.12
N ASP A 126 13.14 17.00 4.96
CA ASP A 126 13.54 17.28 6.35
C ASP A 126 14.99 17.76 6.50
N LYS A 127 15.85 17.56 5.49
CA LYS A 127 17.27 18.01 5.53
C LYS A 127 17.58 19.23 4.67
N LEU A 128 16.59 19.80 4.00
CA LEU A 128 16.79 20.99 3.17
C LEU A 128 16.53 22.26 3.99
N PRO A 129 17.32 23.33 3.80
CA PRO A 129 17.08 24.62 4.43
C PRO A 129 15.67 25.14 4.10
N ASP A 130 15.05 25.87 5.03
CA ASP A 130 13.65 26.32 4.92
C ASP A 130 13.35 27.13 3.65
N GLU A 131 14.36 27.85 3.13
CA GLU A 131 14.31 28.60 1.87
C GLU A 131 14.00 27.74 0.65
N PHE A 132 14.31 26.44 0.71
CA PHE A 132 14.02 25.48 -0.36
C PHE A 132 12.70 24.74 -0.14
N LYS A 133 12.04 24.82 1.02
CA LYS A 133 10.83 23.99 1.26
C LYS A 133 9.57 24.45 0.50
N TRP A 134 9.50 25.73 0.11
CA TRP A 134 8.27 26.33 -0.41
C TRP A 134 7.93 25.98 -1.87
N SER A 135 8.89 25.54 -2.69
CA SER A 135 8.69 25.24 -4.13
C SER A 135 8.71 23.74 -4.48
N HIS A 136 8.86 22.86 -3.49
CA HIS A 136 9.15 21.42 -3.70
C HIS A 136 7.98 20.48 -3.39
N ASN A 137 6.75 20.98 -3.28
CA ASN A 137 5.53 20.17 -3.16
C ASN A 137 4.46 20.59 -4.18
N GLU A 138 4.86 21.30 -5.22
CA GLU A 138 3.95 21.75 -6.27
C GLU A 138 3.59 20.59 -7.19
N VAL A 139 2.28 20.43 -7.38
CA VAL A 139 1.72 19.54 -8.38
C VAL A 139 1.51 20.36 -9.64
N GLY A 140 2.23 20.01 -10.70
CA GLY A 140 2.16 20.72 -11.98
C GLY A 140 1.95 19.77 -13.15
N LEU A 141 1.75 20.33 -14.33
CA LEU A 141 1.70 19.55 -15.56
C LEU A 141 3.02 19.67 -16.32
N ARG A 142 3.68 18.55 -16.57
CA ARG A 142 4.90 18.50 -17.39
C ARG A 142 4.52 18.25 -18.85
N ARG A 143 4.64 19.29 -19.66
CA ARG A 143 4.42 19.22 -21.12
C ARG A 143 5.55 18.45 -21.81
N TRP A 144 5.19 17.64 -22.79
CA TRP A 144 6.14 16.98 -23.69
C TRP A 144 6.37 17.82 -24.95
N ARG A 145 7.63 17.87 -25.41
CA ARG A 145 8.02 18.63 -26.61
C ARG A 145 7.84 17.86 -27.92
N GLN A 146 7.58 16.55 -27.87
CA GLN A 146 7.63 15.65 -29.03
C GLN A 146 6.31 14.99 -29.44
N GLY A 147 5.16 15.55 -29.06
CA GLY A 147 3.86 15.25 -29.67
C GLY A 147 3.29 13.86 -29.36
N PHE A 148 2.16 13.86 -28.64
CA PHE A 148 1.26 12.74 -28.31
C PHE A 148 1.96 11.53 -27.70
N PHE A 149 1.77 11.24 -26.40
CA PHE A 149 1.83 9.94 -25.68
C PHE A 149 2.64 8.74 -26.25
N LYS A 150 3.59 8.94 -27.15
CA LYS A 150 4.35 7.91 -27.88
C LYS A 150 5.40 7.28 -26.99
N VAL A 151 5.71 7.96 -25.88
CA VAL A 151 6.71 7.56 -24.90
C VAL A 151 6.10 7.73 -23.51
N LEU A 152 6.03 6.63 -22.76
CA LEU A 152 5.61 6.66 -21.36
C LEU A 152 6.62 7.46 -20.53
N PRO A 153 6.17 8.23 -19.52
CA PRO A 153 7.10 8.94 -18.66
C PRO A 153 7.97 7.96 -17.88
N PHE A 154 9.29 8.15 -17.96
CA PHE A 154 10.27 7.32 -17.27
C PHE A 154 10.60 7.81 -15.85
N SER A 155 9.97 8.90 -15.41
CA SER A 155 10.26 9.51 -14.12
C SER A 155 9.20 9.14 -13.08
N GLY A 156 9.66 8.65 -11.92
CA GLY A 156 8.80 8.23 -10.83
C GLY A 156 7.88 9.32 -10.28
N ASN A 157 8.18 10.60 -10.56
CA ASN A 157 7.40 11.75 -10.12
C ASN A 157 6.04 11.94 -10.83
N THR A 158 5.68 11.00 -11.71
CA THR A 158 4.38 10.95 -12.42
C THR A 158 3.50 9.79 -11.98
N PHE A 159 3.98 8.97 -11.03
CA PHE A 159 3.22 7.83 -10.52
C PHE A 159 2.42 8.19 -9.28
N PHE A 160 1.13 7.90 -9.36
CA PHE A 160 0.18 8.10 -8.28
C PHE A 160 -0.54 6.80 -7.96
N GLN A 161 -0.93 6.60 -6.72
CA GLN A 161 -1.80 5.52 -6.30
C GLN A 161 -3.19 6.07 -6.00
N LEU A 162 -4.21 5.47 -6.60
CA LEU A 162 -5.60 5.76 -6.27
C LEU A 162 -6.03 4.96 -5.05
N GLU A 163 -6.53 5.63 -4.03
CA GLU A 163 -7.01 5.02 -2.80
C GLU A 163 -8.48 5.37 -2.61
N LYS A 164 -9.33 4.38 -2.32
CA LYS A 164 -10.72 4.62 -1.95
C LYS A 164 -10.76 5.25 -0.55
N THR A 165 -11.71 6.14 -0.27
CA THR A 165 -11.93 6.66 1.09
C THR A 165 -12.80 5.70 1.92
N THR A 166 -13.78 5.07 1.27
CA THR A 166 -14.66 4.05 1.85
C THR A 166 -14.23 2.66 1.41
N HIS A 167 -14.42 1.66 2.27
CA HIS A 167 -14.14 0.26 1.94
C HIS A 167 -12.71 0.01 1.43
N ILE A 168 -11.73 0.69 2.05
CA ILE A 168 -10.31 0.70 1.66
C ILE A 168 -9.69 -0.69 1.47
N TRP A 169 -10.28 -1.70 2.12
CA TRP A 169 -9.82 -3.08 2.10
C TRP A 169 -10.41 -3.94 0.98
N THR A 170 -11.33 -3.44 0.16
CA THR A 170 -12.17 -4.33 -0.68
C THR A 170 -11.65 -4.56 -2.10
N GLY A 171 -10.68 -3.77 -2.58
CA GLY A 171 -10.11 -3.87 -3.94
C GLY A 171 -11.14 -3.84 -5.06
N ASN A 172 -12.33 -3.34 -4.78
CA ASN A 172 -13.40 -3.19 -5.74
C ASN A 172 -13.03 -2.16 -6.81
N PRO A 173 -13.62 -2.25 -8.02
CA PRO A 173 -13.50 -1.21 -9.03
C PRO A 173 -13.98 0.15 -8.53
N PHE A 174 -13.35 1.22 -8.99
CA PHE A 174 -13.91 2.56 -8.83
C PHE A 174 -15.15 2.73 -9.69
N VAL A 175 -16.14 3.43 -9.15
CA VAL A 175 -17.31 3.90 -9.90
C VAL A 175 -17.30 5.42 -10.01
N PHE A 176 -17.95 5.98 -11.03
CA PHE A 176 -18.06 7.43 -11.16
C PHE A 176 -18.81 8.03 -9.96
N GLY A 177 -18.31 9.16 -9.46
CA GLY A 177 -18.85 9.83 -8.27
C GLY A 177 -18.33 9.28 -6.94
N GLU A 178 -17.56 8.18 -6.94
CA GLU A 178 -16.93 7.67 -5.73
C GLU A 178 -15.77 8.58 -5.28
N GLU A 179 -15.70 8.84 -3.98
CA GLU A 179 -14.62 9.60 -3.38
C GLU A 179 -13.30 8.82 -3.38
N CYS A 180 -12.21 9.51 -3.67
CA CYS A 180 -10.87 8.91 -3.69
C CYS A 180 -9.80 9.88 -3.18
N ARG A 181 -8.68 9.32 -2.74
CA ARG A 181 -7.43 10.03 -2.48
C ARG A 181 -6.42 9.66 -3.55
N ILE A 182 -5.62 10.64 -3.96
CA ILE A 182 -4.57 10.45 -4.97
C ILE A 182 -3.23 10.64 -4.26
N LYS A 183 -2.52 9.52 -4.04
CA LYS A 183 -1.24 9.50 -3.34
C LYS A 183 -0.09 9.55 -4.34
N HIS A 184 0.84 10.47 -4.19
CA HIS A 184 2.08 10.47 -4.96
C HIS A 184 3.02 9.40 -4.40
N LEU A 185 3.39 8.41 -5.23
CA LEU A 185 4.13 7.24 -4.77
C LEU A 185 5.52 7.56 -4.22
N PRO A 186 6.35 8.39 -4.87
CA PRO A 186 7.64 8.74 -4.31
C PRO A 186 7.51 9.37 -2.93
N THR A 187 6.81 10.50 -2.81
CA THR A 187 6.80 11.24 -1.54
C THR A 187 5.87 10.66 -0.47
N GLN A 188 5.04 9.67 -0.81
CA GLN A 188 3.99 9.09 0.04
C GLN A 188 2.97 10.12 0.56
N GLN A 189 2.90 11.29 -0.09
CA GLN A 189 1.98 12.39 0.23
C GLN A 189 0.78 12.40 -0.72
N TYR A 190 -0.29 13.08 -0.34
CA TYR A 190 -1.54 13.15 -1.11
C TYR A 190 -1.68 14.47 -1.84
N ILE A 191 -2.24 14.43 -3.05
CA ILE A 191 -2.69 15.63 -3.76
C ILE A 191 -3.83 16.26 -2.96
N SER A 192 -3.73 17.55 -2.71
CA SER A 192 -4.76 18.34 -2.03
C SER A 192 -4.83 19.75 -2.63
N VAL A 193 -5.97 20.41 -2.43
CA VAL A 193 -6.19 21.80 -2.79
C VAL A 193 -6.09 22.64 -1.53
N LYS A 194 -5.23 23.66 -1.52
CA LYS A 194 -5.12 24.63 -0.44
C LYS A 194 -5.57 25.99 -0.93
N ASP A 195 -6.24 26.72 -0.05
CA ASP A 195 -6.48 28.15 -0.22
C ASP A 195 -5.25 28.93 0.20
N THR A 196 -4.79 29.85 -0.64
CA THR A 196 -3.61 30.68 -0.41
C THR A 196 -3.94 32.13 -0.72
N SER A 197 -3.09 33.07 -0.29
CA SER A 197 -3.25 34.49 -0.62
C SER A 197 -3.39 34.76 -2.12
N ASP A 198 -2.83 33.89 -2.97
CA ASP A 198 -2.86 34.01 -4.43
C ASP A 198 -3.98 33.16 -5.07
N GLY A 199 -4.90 32.63 -4.26
CA GLY A 199 -5.99 31.75 -4.67
C GLY A 199 -5.73 30.26 -4.42
N LEU A 200 -6.57 29.41 -5.02
CA LEU A 200 -6.51 27.96 -4.85
C LEU A 200 -5.29 27.35 -5.55
N LYS A 201 -4.48 26.59 -4.82
CA LYS A 201 -3.29 25.88 -5.35
C LYS A 201 -3.38 24.38 -5.07
N VAL A 202 -2.95 23.58 -6.05
CA VAL A 202 -2.83 22.12 -5.89
C VAL A 202 -1.43 21.79 -5.39
N CYS A 203 -1.34 21.07 -4.27
CA CYS A 203 -0.07 20.76 -3.62
C CYS A 203 -0.10 19.35 -3.02
N LEU A 204 1.05 18.90 -2.51
CA LEU A 204 1.14 17.70 -1.71
C LEU A 204 1.02 17.98 -0.21
N ILE A 205 0.30 17.12 0.49
CA ILE A 205 0.19 17.12 1.95
C ILE A 205 0.48 15.74 2.54
N GLN A 206 1.10 15.70 3.72
CA GLN A 206 1.08 14.51 4.56
C GLN A 206 -0.30 14.41 5.20
N GLN A 207 -0.83 13.19 5.26
CA GLN A 207 -2.02 12.91 6.03
C GLN A 207 -1.57 12.36 7.40
N LEU A 208 -1.99 13.05 8.46
CA LEU A 208 -1.86 12.58 9.85
C LEU A 208 -2.81 11.40 10.09
#